data_AF-A0A2A5M4L3-F1
#
_entry.id   AF-A0A2A5M4L3-F1
#
_cell.length_a   1.000
_cell.length_b   1.000
_cell.length_c   1.000
_cell.angle_alpha   90.00
_cell.angle_beta   90.00
_cell.angle_gamma   90.00
#
_symmetry.space_group_name_H-M   'P 1'
#
loop_
_entity.id
_entity.type
_entity.pdbx_description
1 polymer ?
#
loop_
_entity_poly.entity_id
_entity_poly.type
_entity_poly.pdbx_seq_one_letter_code
_entity_poly.pdbx_strand_id
1 'polypeptide(L)' 'WQNENAKLVHLDLACMPCMQKTCPLKHHKCMKDLKPEVILKAIQNLINI' A
#
# COMPACT_ATOMS: atom_id res chain seq x y z
N TRP A 1 4.56 17.21 2.20
CA TRP A 1 4.38 16.06 1.29
C TRP A 1 5.64 15.78 0.45
N GLN A 2 6.83 16.03 1.02
CA GLN A 2 8.14 15.80 0.39
C GLN A 2 9.17 15.51 1.49
N ASN A 3 8.86 14.57 2.39
CA ASN A 3 9.88 14.06 3.30
C ASN A 3 10.66 13.00 2.52
N GLU A 4 11.98 13.18 2.39
CA GLU A 4 12.88 12.21 1.75
C GLU A 4 12.81 10.83 2.40
N ASN A 5 12.46 10.77 3.69
CA ASN A 5 12.31 9.54 4.47
C ASN A 5 10.89 8.98 4.43
N ALA A 6 9.99 9.48 3.57
CA ALA A 6 8.66 8.91 3.42
C ALA A 6 8.60 7.94 2.24
N LYS A 7 8.08 6.73 2.47
CA LYS A 7 7.85 5.72 1.44
C LYS A 7 6.36 5.44 1.29
N LEU A 8 5.86 5.51 0.06
CA LEU A 8 4.52 5.05 -0.29
C LEU A 8 4.54 3.51 -0.44
N VAL A 9 3.58 2.83 0.19
CA VAL A 9 3.44 1.36 0.12
C VAL A 9 2.10 1.01 -0.52
N HIS A 10 2.13 0.15 -1.53
CA HIS A 10 0.96 -0.34 -2.28
C HIS A 10 1.21 -1.75 -2.82
N LEU A 11 0.16 -2.41 -3.33
CA LEU A 11 0.18 -3.81 -3.78
C LEU A 11 0.26 -3.99 -5.31
N ASP A 12 0.59 -2.92 -6.05
CA ASP A 12 0.67 -2.91 -7.52
C ASP A 12 -0.51 -3.56 -8.27
N LEU A 13 -1.72 -3.41 -7.72
CA LEU A 13 -2.94 -3.93 -8.35
C LEU A 13 -3.33 -3.04 -9.54
N ALA A 14 -3.76 -3.66 -10.64
CA ALA A 14 -4.25 -2.93 -11.84
C ALA A 14 -5.44 -1.99 -11.56
N CYS A 15 -6.17 -2.22 -10.46
CA CYS A 15 -7.29 -1.37 -10.04
C CYS A 15 -6.89 -0.24 -9.07
N MET A 16 -5.61 -0.07 -8.75
CA MET A 16 -5.10 0.96 -7.82
C MET A 16 -4.45 2.13 -8.59
N PRO A 17 -4.58 3.37 -8.09
CA PRO A 17 -5.40 3.82 -6.96
C PRO A 17 -6.80 4.26 -7.45
N CYS A 18 -7.87 3.45 -7.24
CA CYS A 18 -9.21 3.85 -7.69
C CYS A 18 -9.84 4.98 -6.83
N MET A 19 -9.45 5.08 -5.55
CA MET A 19 -9.93 6.07 -4.56
C MET A 19 -11.47 6.18 -4.47
N GLN A 20 -12.20 5.14 -4.88
CA GLN A 20 -13.66 5.10 -4.85
C GLN A 20 -14.17 4.68 -3.47
N LYS A 21 -15.32 5.25 -3.06
CA LYS A 21 -16.03 4.80 -1.83
C LYS A 21 -16.45 3.33 -1.92
N THR A 22 -16.88 2.90 -3.10
CA THR A 22 -17.28 1.52 -3.39
C THR A 22 -16.35 0.94 -4.44
N CYS A 23 -15.75 -0.22 -4.16
CA CYS A 23 -14.84 -0.87 -5.11
C CYS A 23 -15.62 -1.32 -6.36
N PRO A 24 -15.25 -0.89 -7.59
CA PRO A 24 -15.93 -1.30 -8.82
C PRO A 24 -15.88 -2.81 -9.05
N LEU A 25 -14.83 -3.46 -8.53
CA LEU A 25 -14.62 -4.91 -8.60
C LEU A 25 -15.16 -5.67 -7.37
N LYS A 26 -15.78 -4.97 -6.41
CA LYS A 26 -16.47 -5.53 -5.22
C LYS A 26 -15.61 -6.39 -4.27
N HIS A 27 -14.28 -6.38 -4.37
CA HIS A 27 -13.40 -7.18 -3.51
C HIS A 27 -12.63 -6.39 -2.45
N HIS A 28 -12.35 -5.09 -2.68
CA HIS A 28 -11.53 -4.24 -1.78
C HIS A 28 -10.15 -4.85 -1.43
N LYS A 29 -9.49 -5.48 -2.41
CA LYS A 29 -8.20 -6.16 -2.21
C LYS A 29 -7.08 -5.18 -1.84
N CYS A 30 -7.11 -3.97 -2.39
CA CYS A 30 -6.17 -2.90 -2.05
C CYS A 30 -6.11 -2.57 -0.54
N MET A 31 -7.20 -2.80 0.20
CA MET A 31 -7.26 -2.56 1.65
C MET A 31 -7.16 -3.86 2.46
N LYS A 32 -7.70 -4.97 1.93
CA LYS A 32 -7.73 -6.26 2.64
C LYS A 32 -6.42 -7.04 2.54
N ASP A 33 -5.77 -6.98 1.39
CA ASP A 33 -4.56 -7.76 1.12
C ASP A 33 -3.29 -7.00 1.54
N LEU A 34 -3.42 -5.74 1.98
CA LEU A 34 -2.30 -4.95 2.48
C LEU A 34 -2.00 -5.41 3.91
N LYS A 35 -1.35 -6.56 4.00
CA LYS A 35 -1.02 -7.22 5.26
C LYS A 35 0.08 -6.47 6.01
N PRO A 36 0.11 -6.59 7.35
CA PRO A 36 1.17 -6.01 8.17
C PRO A 36 2.59 -6.42 7.73
N GLU A 37 2.76 -7.63 7.22
CA GLU A 37 4.04 -8.16 6.72
C GLU A 37 4.66 -7.28 5.62
N VAL A 38 3.83 -6.75 4.72
CA VAL A 38 4.29 -5.84 3.65
C VAL A 38 4.78 -4.53 4.23
N ILE A 39 4.10 -4.03 5.28
CA ILE A 39 4.48 -2.80 5.98
C ILE A 39 5.78 -3.00 6.75
N LEU A 40 5.92 -4.12 7.48
CA LEU A 40 7.15 -4.44 8.22
C LEU A 40 8.37 -4.50 7.30
N LYS A 41 8.23 -5.15 6.13
CA LYS A 41 9.29 -5.19 5.12
C LYS A 41 9.62 -3.80 4.58
N ALA A 42 8.62 -2.95 4.34
CA ALA A 42 8.84 -1.57 3.91
C ALA A 42 9.58 -0.75 4.97
N ILE A 43 9.26 -0.94 6.26
CA ILE A 43 9.94 -0.30 7.39
C ILE A 43 11.39 -0.76 7.47
N GLN A 44 11.65 -2.07 7.39
CA GLN A 44 13.01 -2.64 7.36
C GLN A 44 13.86 -2.01 6.25
N ASN A 45 13.33 -1.94 5.03
CA ASN A 45 14.00 -1.30 3.91
C ASN A 45 14.23 0.21 4.11
N LEU A 46 13.34 0.89 4.84
CA LEU A 46 13.46 2.33 5.12
C LEU A 46 14.51 2.63 6.18
N ILE A 47 14.67 1.73 7.15
CA ILE A 47 15.61 1.87 8.27
C ILE A 47 16.94 1.15 7.97
N ASN A 48 17.08 0.46 6.83
CA ASN A 48 18.25 -0.36 6.43
C ASN A 48 18.60 -1.44 7.48
N ILE A 49 17.60 -2.16 7.98
CA ILE A 49 17.75 -3.28 8.94
C ILE A 49 17.23 -4.56 8.30
#